data_AF-A0A8H5WKH7-F1
#
_entry.id   AF-A0A8H5WKH7-F1
#
_cell.length_a   1.000
_cell.length_b   1.000
_cell.length_c   1.000
_cell.angle_alpha   90.00
_cell.angle_beta   90.00
_cell.angle_gamma   90.00
#
_symmetry.space_group_name_H-M   'P 1'
#
loop_
_entity.id
_entity.type
_entity.pdbx_description
1 polymer ?
#
loop_
_entity_poly.entity_id
_entity_poly.type
_entity_poly.pdbx_seq_one_letter_code
_entity_poly.pdbx_strand_id
1 'polypeptide(L)'
;MPTATSKHASGKRKPDTNVSKDVHLTKRPRNNDPKTPTPALLAPHETIIAELNSKYDILPASVISSTKIKKRVIQVTEHIMTQDDRPRVALLYARTTDVCKLITVVETCKRIVSEEGKAYYQYNQLFDQPERSKSNDIIEETILEKTIQEDNDSDNDDFEVMHSRFEDAVLPQPSPRSVKSMRVFISTMPIQELKIKKGVTVQSGTAKQA
;
A
#
# COMPACT_ATOMS: atom_id res chain seq x y z
N MET A 1 10.41 39.62 55.36
CA MET A 1 10.67 38.30 55.98
C MET A 1 10.49 37.24 54.89
N PRO A 2 11.36 36.23 54.73
CA PRO A 2 12.82 36.28 54.62
C PRO A 2 13.38 35.44 53.43
N THR A 3 14.63 35.73 53.01
CA THR A 3 15.74 34.82 52.58
C THR A 3 15.55 33.85 51.38
N ALA A 4 16.56 33.47 50.59
CA ALA A 4 17.96 33.86 50.41
C ALA A 4 18.52 33.15 49.14
N THR A 5 19.59 33.74 48.63
CA THR A 5 20.47 33.37 47.51
C THR A 5 21.30 32.09 47.68
N SER A 6 21.74 31.48 46.56
CA SER A 6 23.10 30.90 46.36
C SER A 6 23.23 30.46 44.87
N LYS A 7 23.87 31.16 43.92
CA LYS A 7 25.31 31.35 43.61
C LYS A 7 26.16 30.08 43.66
N HIS A 8 26.70 29.64 42.51
CA HIS A 8 28.14 29.78 42.21
C HIS A 8 28.44 29.44 40.73
N ALA A 9 29.15 30.36 40.09
CA ALA A 9 29.81 30.21 38.80
C ALA A 9 31.33 30.05 39.01
N SER A 10 32.05 29.88 37.90
CA SER A 10 33.51 29.88 37.69
C SER A 10 34.12 28.47 37.59
N GLY A 11 35.07 28.17 36.68
CA GLY A 11 35.88 29.04 35.84
C GLY A 11 36.64 28.26 34.76
N LYS A 12 37.30 29.04 33.90
CA LYS A 12 37.96 28.70 32.63
C LYS A 12 39.39 28.12 32.83
N ARG A 13 39.86 27.23 31.93
CA ARG A 13 41.02 27.37 30.99
C ARG A 13 41.67 26.01 30.57
N LYS A 14 42.13 25.98 29.31
CA LYS A 14 42.72 24.90 28.43
C LYS A 14 44.22 24.62 28.75
N PRO A 15 45.07 24.03 27.84
CA PRO A 15 45.06 22.85 26.93
C PRO A 15 46.18 21.83 27.36
N ASP A 16 46.50 20.68 26.73
CA ASP A 16 47.31 20.53 25.50
C ASP A 16 47.71 19.05 25.19
N THR A 17 47.91 18.80 23.89
CA THR A 17 48.93 17.92 23.24
C THR A 17 48.80 16.37 23.17
N ASN A 18 48.41 15.93 21.96
CA ASN A 18 48.94 14.86 21.07
C ASN A 18 49.78 13.69 21.62
N VAL A 19 49.39 12.45 21.26
CA VAL A 19 50.27 11.44 20.63
C VAL A 19 49.44 10.56 19.66
N SER A 20 49.86 10.54 18.38
CA SER A 20 49.39 9.66 17.31
C SER A 20 49.77 8.19 17.51
N LYS A 21 48.98 7.26 16.97
CA LYS A 21 49.47 6.02 16.34
C LYS A 21 48.44 5.47 15.35
N ASP A 22 48.91 5.33 14.11
CA ASP A 22 48.33 4.62 12.99
C ASP A 22 47.76 3.25 13.36
N VAL A 23 46.51 2.98 12.97
CA VAL A 23 46.12 1.66 12.41
C VAL A 23 45.13 1.91 11.28
N HIS A 24 45.62 1.69 10.07
CA HIS A 24 44.94 1.79 8.79
C HIS A 24 43.94 0.62 8.63
N LEU A 25 42.68 0.79 9.03
CA LEU A 25 41.61 -0.14 8.64
C LEU A 25 41.06 0.26 7.28
N THR A 26 41.47 -0.50 6.26
CA THR A 26 41.01 -0.42 4.88
C THR A 26 39.48 -0.47 4.81
N LYS A 27 38.88 0.68 4.50
CA LYS A 27 37.46 0.79 4.13
C LYS A 27 37.20 -0.01 2.86
N ARG A 28 36.50 -1.14 3.00
CA ARG A 28 35.89 -1.85 1.88
C ARG A 28 34.88 -0.89 1.22
N PRO A 29 34.97 -0.61 -0.10
CA PRO A 29 34.01 0.27 -0.75
C PRO A 29 32.65 -0.43 -0.74
N ARG A 30 31.72 0.10 0.07
CA ARG A 30 30.31 -0.27 0.01
C ARG A 30 29.79 0.39 -1.27
N ASN A 31 29.60 -0.45 -2.29
CA ASN A 31 29.02 -0.03 -3.56
C ASN A 31 27.63 0.55 -3.26
N ASN A 32 27.54 1.87 -3.25
CA ASN A 32 26.29 2.61 -3.06
C ASN A 32 25.63 2.75 -4.43
N ASP A 33 25.03 1.67 -4.91
CA ASP A 33 23.94 1.83 -5.86
C ASP A 33 22.67 2.13 -5.06
N PRO A 34 22.04 3.31 -5.22
CA PRO A 34 20.71 3.54 -4.68
C PRO A 34 19.71 2.79 -5.57
N LYS A 35 19.66 1.46 -5.46
CA LYS A 35 18.48 0.71 -5.90
C LYS A 35 17.43 0.93 -4.83
N THR A 36 16.74 2.06 -4.94
CA THR A 36 15.49 2.30 -4.20
C THR A 36 14.63 1.04 -4.37
N PRO A 37 14.27 0.32 -3.30
CA PRO A 37 13.47 -0.88 -3.43
C PRO A 37 12.13 -0.45 -4.05
N THR A 38 11.91 -0.81 -5.31
CA THR A 38 10.60 -0.65 -5.94
C THR A 38 9.61 -1.40 -5.06
N PRO A 39 8.53 -0.74 -4.60
CA PRO A 39 7.56 -1.41 -3.74
C PRO A 39 7.02 -2.60 -4.52
N ALA A 40 7.07 -3.81 -3.94
CA ALA A 40 6.72 -5.07 -4.62
C ALA A 40 5.31 -5.08 -5.26
N LEU A 41 4.46 -4.13 -4.90
CA LEU A 41 3.12 -3.95 -5.47
C LEU A 41 3.11 -3.16 -6.79
N LEU A 42 4.21 -2.51 -7.17
CA LEU A 42 4.30 -1.74 -8.41
C LEU A 42 4.64 -2.62 -9.62
N ALA A 43 5.30 -3.77 -9.42
CA ALA A 43 5.78 -4.62 -10.50
C ALA A 43 4.69 -5.01 -11.54
N PRO A 44 3.45 -5.39 -11.15
CA PRO A 44 2.37 -5.69 -12.12
C PRO A 44 1.86 -4.48 -12.90
N HIS A 45 2.36 -3.28 -12.59
CA HIS A 45 1.89 -2.01 -13.11
C HIS A 45 2.94 -1.28 -13.93
N GLU A 46 4.21 -1.66 -13.83
CA GLU A 46 5.34 -1.04 -14.52
C GLU A 46 5.13 -0.98 -16.04
N THR A 47 4.66 -2.07 -16.66
CA THR A 47 4.41 -2.11 -18.11
C THR A 47 3.39 -1.05 -18.55
N ILE A 48 2.30 -0.90 -17.80
CA ILE A 48 1.27 0.09 -18.15
C ILE A 48 1.74 1.51 -17.86
N ILE A 49 2.48 1.70 -16.77
CA ILE A 49 3.08 2.99 -16.46
C ILE A 49 4.02 3.39 -17.60
N ALA A 50 4.92 2.50 -18.05
CA ALA A 50 5.85 2.79 -19.14
C ALA A 50 5.14 3.13 -20.47
N GLU A 51 4.07 2.42 -20.82
CA GLU A 51 3.24 2.71 -22.00
C GLU A 51 2.67 4.14 -21.96
N LEU A 52 2.10 4.52 -20.81
CA LEU A 52 1.38 5.78 -20.65
C LEU A 52 2.30 6.98 -20.36
N ASN A 53 3.48 6.78 -19.76
CA ASN A 53 4.38 7.84 -19.31
C ASN A 53 4.95 8.70 -20.45
N SER A 54 4.83 8.23 -21.70
CA SER A 54 5.21 8.98 -22.90
C SER A 54 4.29 10.17 -23.16
N LYS A 55 3.00 10.07 -22.80
CA LYS A 55 1.96 11.08 -23.09
C LYS A 55 1.35 11.72 -21.85
N TYR A 56 1.36 10.99 -20.73
CA TYR A 56 0.65 11.35 -19.52
C TYR A 56 1.62 11.50 -18.35
N ASP A 57 1.29 12.40 -17.42
CA ASP A 57 1.97 12.46 -16.12
C ASP A 57 1.22 11.57 -15.11
N ILE A 58 1.85 10.46 -14.75
CA ILE A 58 1.23 9.38 -13.98
C ILE A 58 1.69 9.46 -12.54
N LEU A 59 0.73 9.44 -11.62
CA LEU A 59 0.97 9.25 -10.18
C LEU A 59 0.58 7.82 -9.75
N PRO A 60 1.53 6.89 -9.56
CA PRO A 60 1.25 5.59 -8.98
C PRO A 60 1.04 5.71 -7.46
N ALA A 61 -0.07 5.18 -6.98
CA ALA A 61 -0.47 5.28 -5.58
C ALA A 61 -1.01 3.94 -5.05
N SER A 62 -0.23 3.28 -4.20
CA SER A 62 -0.69 2.06 -3.52
C SER A 62 -1.66 2.38 -2.38
N VAL A 63 -2.75 1.60 -2.29
CA VAL A 63 -3.67 1.61 -1.15
C VAL A 63 -3.53 0.29 -0.42
N ILE A 64 -3.12 0.38 0.85
CA ILE A 64 -2.97 -0.75 1.78
C ILE A 64 -3.73 -0.47 3.07
N SER A 65 -3.89 -1.48 3.92
CA SER A 65 -4.62 -1.38 5.19
C SER A 65 -4.14 -0.22 6.09
N SER A 66 -2.86 0.12 6.10
CA SER A 66 -2.33 1.25 6.90
C SER A 66 -2.47 2.63 6.22
N THR A 67 -2.91 2.68 4.95
CA THR A 67 -3.06 3.93 4.21
C THR A 67 -4.11 4.83 4.86
N LYS A 68 -3.74 6.07 5.17
CA LYS A 68 -4.68 7.09 5.66
C LYS A 68 -5.48 7.63 4.47
N ILE A 69 -6.78 7.34 4.44
CA ILE A 69 -7.68 7.72 3.32
C ILE A 69 -7.56 9.21 2.99
N LYS A 70 -7.68 10.10 3.99
CA LYS A 70 -7.60 11.56 3.80
C LYS A 70 -6.32 11.99 3.06
N LYS A 71 -5.16 11.52 3.51
CA LYS A 71 -3.87 11.87 2.89
C LYS A 71 -3.81 11.41 1.43
N ARG A 72 -4.30 10.20 1.17
CA ARG A 72 -4.28 9.65 -0.18
C ARG A 72 -5.23 10.38 -1.12
N VAL A 73 -6.42 10.71 -0.63
CA VAL A 73 -7.42 11.50 -1.38
C VAL A 73 -6.84 12.87 -1.74
N ILE A 74 -6.28 13.60 -0.77
CA ILE A 74 -5.68 14.92 -1.01
C ILE A 74 -4.59 14.82 -2.09
N GLN A 75 -3.63 13.92 -1.92
CA GLN A 75 -2.53 13.74 -2.87
C GLN A 75 -3.02 13.44 -4.30
N VAL A 76 -4.01 12.56 -4.44
CA VAL A 76 -4.53 12.14 -5.74
C VAL A 76 -5.33 13.26 -6.40
N THR A 77 -6.20 13.92 -5.64
CA THR A 77 -7.00 15.03 -6.15
C THR A 77 -6.11 16.20 -6.55
N GLU A 78 -5.15 16.62 -5.70
CA GLU A 78 -4.20 17.68 -6.02
C GLU A 78 -3.44 17.38 -7.32
N HIS A 79 -2.99 16.12 -7.49
CA HIS A 79 -2.31 15.71 -8.72
C HIS A 79 -3.20 15.89 -9.95
N ILE A 80 -4.40 15.31 -9.97
CA ILE A 80 -5.27 15.35 -11.17
C ILE A 80 -5.89 16.73 -11.43
N MET A 81 -5.90 17.61 -10.43
CA MET A 81 -6.45 18.97 -10.54
C MET A 81 -5.45 20.02 -10.96
N THR A 82 -4.16 19.75 -10.76
CA THR A 82 -3.11 20.66 -11.21
C THR A 82 -3.13 20.72 -12.73
N GLN A 83 -3.22 21.93 -13.28
CA GLN A 83 -3.11 22.16 -14.71
C GLN A 83 -1.63 22.19 -15.09
N ASP A 84 -1.28 21.39 -16.09
CA ASP A 84 0.08 21.25 -16.60
C ASP A 84 0.02 20.94 -18.10
N ASP A 85 1.15 20.98 -18.78
CA ASP A 85 1.24 20.76 -20.23
C ASP A 85 0.84 19.31 -20.62
N ARG A 86 1.02 18.36 -19.69
CA ARG A 86 0.66 16.95 -19.89
C ARG A 86 -0.60 16.58 -19.09
N PRO A 87 -1.55 15.84 -19.69
CA PRO A 87 -2.71 15.39 -18.93
C PRO A 87 -2.29 14.47 -17.79
N ARG A 88 -2.84 14.74 -16.60
CA ARG A 88 -2.49 14.04 -15.37
C ARG A 88 -3.41 12.86 -15.11
N VAL A 89 -2.80 11.76 -14.69
CA VAL A 89 -3.47 10.48 -14.44
C VAL A 89 -3.02 9.92 -13.11
N ALA A 90 -3.96 9.62 -12.22
CA ALA A 90 -3.65 8.89 -11.00
C ALA A 90 -3.92 7.40 -11.22
N LEU A 91 -2.90 6.56 -10.95
CA LEU A 91 -3.02 5.11 -10.93
C LEU A 91 -3.09 4.64 -9.48
N LEU A 92 -4.28 4.27 -9.03
CA LEU A 92 -4.46 3.64 -7.72
C LEU A 92 -4.54 2.13 -7.84
N TYR A 93 -3.84 1.42 -6.96
CA TYR A 93 -3.83 -0.04 -6.93
C TYR A 93 -3.75 -0.55 -5.51
N ALA A 94 -4.29 -1.74 -5.26
CA ALA A 94 -4.33 -2.37 -3.95
C ALA A 94 -4.05 -3.87 -4.03
N ARG A 95 -3.95 -4.52 -2.87
CA ARG A 95 -4.08 -5.99 -2.74
C ARG A 95 -5.56 -6.34 -2.62
N THR A 96 -5.90 -7.61 -2.82
CA THR A 96 -7.28 -8.13 -2.72
C THR A 96 -7.99 -7.72 -1.44
N THR A 97 -7.30 -7.81 -0.29
CA THR A 97 -7.84 -7.43 1.03
C THR A 97 -8.13 -5.93 1.18
N ASP A 98 -7.48 -5.09 0.38
CA ASP A 98 -7.51 -3.63 0.47
C ASP A 98 -8.34 -2.97 -0.64
N VAL A 99 -8.96 -3.76 -1.53
CA VAL A 99 -9.76 -3.25 -2.68
C VAL A 99 -10.94 -2.39 -2.21
N CYS A 100 -11.63 -2.77 -1.13
CA CYS A 100 -12.73 -1.96 -0.59
C CYS A 100 -12.26 -0.56 -0.20
N LYS A 101 -11.09 -0.46 0.43
CA LYS A 101 -10.48 0.83 0.81
C LYS A 101 -10.04 1.64 -0.41
N LEU A 102 -9.49 0.97 -1.42
CA LEU A 102 -9.17 1.58 -2.71
C LEU A 102 -10.41 2.22 -3.34
N ILE A 103 -11.53 1.50 -3.40
CA ILE A 103 -12.79 2.02 -3.91
C ILE A 103 -13.22 3.25 -3.10
N THR A 104 -13.17 3.20 -1.76
CA THR A 104 -13.50 4.37 -0.92
C THR A 104 -12.66 5.60 -1.28
N VAL A 105 -11.35 5.44 -1.49
CA VAL A 105 -10.46 6.52 -1.91
C VAL A 105 -10.88 7.07 -3.28
N VAL A 106 -11.11 6.18 -4.25
CA VAL A 106 -11.52 6.53 -5.62
C VAL A 106 -12.84 7.32 -5.63
N GLU A 107 -13.87 6.82 -4.93
CA GLU A 107 -15.19 7.46 -4.86
C GLU A 107 -15.12 8.84 -4.19
N THR A 108 -14.28 8.98 -3.15
CA THR A 108 -14.07 10.27 -2.50
C THR A 108 -13.37 11.26 -3.44
N CYS A 109 -12.37 10.81 -4.21
CA CYS A 109 -11.71 11.66 -5.21
C CYS A 109 -12.71 12.12 -6.29
N LYS A 110 -13.54 11.20 -6.81
CA LYS A 110 -14.58 11.53 -7.81
C LYS A 110 -15.58 12.57 -7.29
N ARG A 111 -15.98 12.46 -6.03
CA ARG A 111 -16.87 13.44 -5.40
C ARG A 111 -16.25 14.83 -5.42
N ILE A 112 -15.00 14.97 -4.94
CA ILE A 112 -14.31 16.26 -4.93
C ILE A 112 -14.13 16.80 -6.36
N VAL A 113 -13.78 15.94 -7.32
CA VAL A 113 -13.64 16.34 -8.73
C VAL A 113 -14.95 16.89 -9.30
N SER A 114 -16.06 16.23 -8.97
CA SER A 114 -17.38 16.63 -9.43
C SER A 114 -17.86 17.92 -8.75
N GLU A 115 -17.53 18.12 -7.47
CA GLU A 115 -17.81 19.34 -6.70
C GLU A 115 -17.03 20.54 -7.24
N GLU A 116 -15.81 20.33 -7.74
CA GLU A 116 -15.04 21.36 -8.47
C GLU A 116 -15.58 21.66 -9.89
N GLY A 117 -16.65 20.99 -10.31
CA GLY A 117 -17.25 21.21 -11.63
C GLY A 117 -16.43 20.62 -12.79
N LYS A 118 -15.53 19.68 -12.53
CA LYS A 118 -14.74 18.99 -13.56
C LYS A 118 -15.35 17.63 -13.88
N ALA A 119 -15.20 17.21 -15.14
CA ALA A 119 -15.53 15.85 -15.53
C ALA A 119 -14.48 14.87 -14.98
N TYR A 120 -14.89 13.63 -14.73
CA TYR A 120 -13.98 12.55 -14.37
C TYR A 120 -14.12 11.37 -15.32
N TYR A 121 -13.01 10.68 -15.54
CA TYR A 121 -12.91 9.44 -16.28
C TYR A 121 -12.17 8.41 -15.42
N GLN A 122 -12.81 7.27 -15.21
CA GLN A 122 -12.32 6.17 -14.42
C GLN A 122 -12.16 4.93 -15.32
N TYR A 123 -11.02 4.26 -15.19
CA TYR A 123 -10.70 3.04 -15.90
C TYR A 123 -10.37 1.95 -14.88
N ASN A 124 -11.23 0.94 -14.76
CA ASN A 124 -11.04 -0.15 -13.80
C ASN A 124 -10.50 -1.38 -14.51
N GLN A 125 -9.54 -2.04 -13.89
CA GLN A 125 -9.02 -3.30 -14.41
C GLN A 125 -8.74 -4.27 -13.27
N LEU A 126 -9.30 -5.47 -13.41
CA LEU A 126 -8.94 -6.62 -12.58
C LEU A 126 -7.74 -7.33 -13.19
N PHE A 127 -6.81 -7.77 -12.34
CA PHE A 127 -5.62 -8.49 -12.76
C PHE A 127 -5.31 -9.62 -11.77
N ASP A 128 -4.61 -10.64 -12.25
CA ASP A 128 -4.14 -11.75 -11.42
C ASP A 128 -2.92 -11.34 -10.61
N GLN A 129 -2.95 -11.59 -9.31
CA GLN A 129 -1.79 -11.46 -8.45
C GLN A 129 -1.00 -12.77 -8.47
N PRO A 130 0.34 -12.73 -8.57
CA PRO A 130 1.14 -13.94 -8.41
C PRO A 130 0.83 -14.58 -7.06
N GLU A 131 0.60 -15.90 -7.07
CA GLU A 131 0.26 -16.66 -5.87
C GLU A 131 1.37 -16.48 -4.85
N ARG A 132 1.01 -15.99 -3.66
CA ARG A 132 1.94 -15.99 -2.54
C ARG A 132 2.06 -17.43 -2.10
N SER A 133 3.26 -17.98 -2.12
CA SER A 133 3.56 -19.25 -1.46
C SER A 133 2.97 -19.19 -0.05
N LYS A 134 2.01 -20.07 0.24
CA LYS A 134 1.31 -20.15 1.52
C LYS A 134 2.36 -20.35 2.62
N SER A 135 2.82 -19.27 3.25
CA SER A 135 3.51 -19.36 4.52
C SER A 135 2.44 -19.40 5.58
N ASN A 136 2.02 -20.62 5.95
CA ASN A 136 1.27 -21.00 7.15
C ASN A 136 0.56 -19.83 7.86
N ASP A 137 -0.51 -19.33 7.24
CA ASP A 137 -1.50 -18.51 7.92
C ASP A 137 -2.37 -19.51 8.68
N ILE A 138 -1.94 -19.84 9.90
CA ILE A 138 -2.72 -20.63 10.85
C ILE A 138 -3.96 -19.79 11.14
N ILE A 139 -5.08 -20.25 10.59
CA ILE A 139 -6.39 -19.62 10.68
C ILE A 139 -6.84 -19.68 12.15
N GLU A 140 -6.71 -18.58 12.90
CA GLU A 140 -7.36 -18.34 14.19
C GLU A 140 -8.86 -17.99 14.04
N GLU A 141 -9.60 -18.64 13.15
CA GLU A 141 -11.04 -18.38 13.00
C GLU A 141 -11.83 -19.65 12.71
N THR A 142 -12.20 -20.39 13.77
CA THR A 142 -13.52 -21.02 13.91
C THR A 142 -13.79 -21.34 15.39
N ILE A 143 -14.29 -20.37 16.16
CA ILE A 143 -15.17 -20.68 17.31
C ILE A 143 -16.42 -19.83 17.12
N LEU A 144 -17.42 -20.43 16.48
CA LEU A 144 -18.78 -19.91 16.41
C LEU A 144 -19.66 -20.76 17.35
N GLU A 145 -20.25 -20.08 18.33
CA GLU A 145 -21.44 -20.43 19.13
C GLU A 145 -21.38 -21.58 20.16
N LYS A 146 -21.57 -21.25 21.45
CA LYS A 146 -22.91 -21.29 22.11
C LYS A 146 -22.78 -21.14 23.63
N THR A 147 -23.49 -20.15 24.18
CA THR A 147 -23.70 -19.94 25.63
C THR A 147 -24.38 -21.15 26.29
N ILE A 148 -23.70 -21.82 27.24
CA ILE A 148 -24.30 -22.42 28.44
C ILE A 148 -23.26 -22.31 29.57
N GLN A 149 -23.63 -21.69 30.70
CA GLN A 149 -22.89 -21.74 31.96
C GLN A 149 -22.91 -23.16 32.50
N GLU A 150 -21.77 -23.70 32.92
CA GLU A 150 -21.58 -24.44 34.19
C GLU A 150 -20.10 -24.88 34.29
N ASP A 151 -19.51 -24.62 35.46
CA ASP A 151 -18.16 -25.06 35.85
C ASP A 151 -18.02 -26.59 35.69
N ASN A 152 -16.94 -27.06 35.06
CA ASN A 152 -16.20 -28.25 35.50
C ASN A 152 -14.88 -28.42 34.70
N ASP A 153 -13.80 -28.48 35.48
CA ASP A 153 -12.52 -29.18 35.30
C ASP A 153 -11.83 -29.24 33.92
N SER A 154 -10.68 -28.56 33.91
CA SER A 154 -9.41 -28.94 33.28
C SER A 154 -9.32 -30.38 32.77
N ASP A 155 -9.31 -30.54 31.44
CA ASP A 155 -8.31 -31.32 30.70
C ASP A 155 -8.34 -30.91 29.23
N ASN A 156 -7.34 -30.12 28.84
CA ASN A 156 -7.13 -29.70 27.45
C ASN A 156 -6.34 -30.81 26.73
N ASP A 157 -7.05 -31.86 26.32
CA ASP A 157 -6.54 -32.86 25.37
C ASP A 157 -6.36 -32.18 23.99
N ASP A 158 -5.17 -31.58 23.81
CA ASP A 158 -4.68 -31.06 22.53
C ASP A 158 -4.32 -32.25 21.61
N PHE A 159 -5.32 -32.79 20.91
CA PHE A 159 -5.12 -33.88 19.96
C PHE A 159 -4.30 -33.41 18.75
N GLU A 160 -3.11 -33.98 18.54
CA GLU A 160 -2.39 -33.89 17.26
C GLU A 160 -3.24 -34.51 16.14
N VAL A 161 -3.72 -33.67 15.21
CA VAL A 161 -4.42 -34.14 14.01
C VAL A 161 -3.41 -34.89 13.13
N MET A 162 -3.42 -36.22 13.18
CA MET A 162 -2.67 -37.07 12.25
C MET A 162 -3.31 -36.97 10.85
N HIS A 163 -2.79 -36.06 10.02
CA HIS A 163 -3.13 -36.03 8.61
C HIS A 163 -2.76 -37.38 7.97
N SER A 164 -3.77 -38.16 7.61
CA SER A 164 -3.58 -39.46 6.99
C SER A 164 -3.34 -39.27 5.49
N ARG A 165 -2.30 -39.93 4.94
CA ARG A 165 -2.02 -39.90 3.48
C ARG A 165 -3.21 -40.33 2.62
N PHE A 166 -4.16 -41.05 3.21
CA PHE A 166 -5.41 -41.45 2.56
C PHE A 166 -6.37 -40.28 2.39
N GLU A 167 -6.43 -39.32 3.33
CA GLU A 167 -7.27 -38.13 3.20
C GLU A 167 -6.80 -37.25 2.03
N ASP A 168 -5.48 -37.06 1.89
CA ASP A 168 -4.89 -36.34 0.76
C ASP A 168 -5.09 -37.04 -0.60
N ALA A 169 -5.26 -38.37 -0.60
CA ALA A 169 -5.46 -39.16 -1.81
C ALA A 169 -6.94 -39.23 -2.23
N VAL A 170 -7.87 -39.11 -1.28
CA VAL A 170 -9.32 -39.21 -1.52
C VAL A 170 -9.97 -37.84 -1.68
N LEU A 171 -9.44 -36.81 -1.00
CA LEU A 171 -9.91 -35.44 -1.17
C LEU A 171 -9.32 -34.84 -2.44
N PRO A 172 -10.15 -34.27 -3.34
CA PRO A 172 -9.64 -33.58 -4.51
C PRO A 172 -8.75 -32.41 -4.06
N GLN A 173 -7.54 -32.33 -4.63
CA GLN A 173 -6.65 -31.22 -4.36
C GLN A 173 -7.40 -29.89 -4.60
N PRO A 174 -7.28 -28.92 -3.68
CA PRO A 174 -7.91 -27.63 -3.87
C PRO A 174 -7.39 -27.05 -5.19
N SER A 175 -8.30 -26.74 -6.11
CA SER A 175 -7.91 -26.16 -7.39
C SER A 175 -7.15 -24.84 -7.13
N PRO A 176 -6.08 -24.55 -7.89
CA PRO A 176 -5.34 -23.31 -7.74
C PRO A 176 -6.27 -22.14 -8.04
N ARG A 177 -6.72 -21.44 -6.99
CA ARG A 177 -7.57 -20.26 -7.12
C ARG A 177 -6.69 -19.06 -7.40
N SER A 178 -6.78 -18.50 -8.60
CA SER A 178 -6.11 -17.25 -8.94
C SER A 178 -6.66 -16.11 -8.08
N VAL A 179 -5.80 -15.47 -7.29
CA VAL A 179 -6.19 -14.31 -6.48
C VAL A 179 -6.23 -13.07 -7.38
N LYS A 180 -7.42 -12.49 -7.55
CA LYS A 180 -7.60 -11.26 -8.33
C LYS A 180 -7.36 -10.04 -7.45
N SER A 181 -6.74 -9.00 -8.01
CA SER A 181 -6.70 -7.66 -7.44
C SER A 181 -7.16 -6.61 -8.45
N MET A 182 -7.33 -5.36 -7.99
CA MET A 182 -7.87 -4.27 -8.77
C MET A 182 -6.89 -3.09 -8.86
N ARG A 183 -6.85 -2.49 -10.05
CA ARG A 183 -6.28 -1.16 -10.27
C ARG A 183 -7.31 -0.24 -10.92
N VAL A 184 -7.18 1.04 -10.61
CA VAL A 184 -8.08 2.10 -11.07
C VAL A 184 -7.24 3.26 -11.55
N PHE A 185 -7.49 3.71 -12.78
CA PHE A 185 -6.96 4.97 -13.29
C PHE A 185 -8.04 6.04 -13.19
N ILE A 186 -7.68 7.22 -12.70
CA ILE A 186 -8.57 8.39 -12.64
C ILE A 186 -7.89 9.55 -13.38
N SER A 187 -8.64 10.23 -14.23
CA SER A 187 -8.22 11.47 -14.89
C SER A 187 -9.40 12.41 -15.11
N THR A 188 -9.11 13.69 -15.31
CA THR A 188 -10.08 14.72 -15.73
C THR A 188 -10.29 14.72 -17.26
N MET A 189 -9.44 14.02 -18.01
CA MET A 189 -9.53 13.89 -19.47
C MET A 189 -9.68 12.43 -19.92
N PRO A 190 -10.31 12.18 -21.10
CA PRO A 190 -10.42 10.84 -21.63
C PRO A 190 -9.05 10.32 -22.13
N ILE A 191 -8.74 9.06 -21.81
CA ILE A 191 -7.49 8.37 -22.17
C ILE A 191 -7.86 7.26 -23.15
N GLN A 192 -7.47 7.39 -24.42
CA GLN A 192 -7.90 6.46 -25.47
C GLN A 192 -7.19 5.11 -25.38
N GLU A 193 -5.94 5.11 -24.97
CA GLU A 193 -5.07 3.95 -24.81
C GLU A 193 -5.66 2.95 -23.80
N LEU A 194 -6.25 3.45 -22.72
CA LEU A 194 -6.90 2.62 -21.71
C LEU A 194 -8.26 2.09 -22.16
N LYS A 195 -8.99 2.81 -23.02
CA LYS A 195 -10.29 2.37 -23.56
C LYS A 195 -10.17 1.17 -24.48
N ILE A 196 -9.08 1.09 -25.24
CA ILE A 196 -8.84 0.02 -26.21
C ILE A 196 -8.34 -1.26 -25.52
N LYS A 197 -7.81 -1.15 -24.30
CA LYS A 197 -7.19 -2.27 -23.59
C LYS A 197 -8.22 -3.30 -23.11
N LYS A 198 -7.95 -4.58 -23.37
CA LYS A 198 -8.84 -5.69 -22.99
C LYS A 198 -9.00 -5.78 -21.47
N GLY A 199 -10.24 -5.97 -21.02
CA GLY A 199 -10.57 -6.13 -19.60
C GLY A 199 -10.55 -4.84 -18.78
N VAL A 200 -10.48 -3.69 -19.45
CA VAL A 200 -10.69 -2.37 -18.82
C VAL A 200 -12.15 -1.98 -18.94
N THR A 201 -12.77 -1.56 -17.85
CA THR A 201 -14.11 -0.96 -17.86
C THR A 201 -13.99 0.55 -17.68
N VAL A 202 -14.80 1.30 -18.44
CA VAL A 202 -14.78 2.76 -18.47
C VAL A 202 -16.01 3.29 -17.74
N GLN A 203 -15.80 4.23 -16.83
CA GLN A 203 -16.83 4.98 -16.15
C GLN A 203 -16.52 6.46 -16.28
N SER A 204 -17.53 7.29 -16.52
CA SER A 204 -17.35 8.74 -16.62
C SER A 204 -18.51 9.46 -15.99
N GLY A 205 -18.24 10.62 -15.39
CA GLY A 205 -19.26 11.52 -14.90
C GLY A 205 -18.95 12.96 -15.28
N THR A 206 -20.00 13.70 -15.58
CA THR A 206 -19.94 15.13 -15.85
C THR A 206 -20.23 15.92 -14.59
N ALA A 207 -19.76 17.15 -14.54
CA ALA A 207 -20.15 18.08 -13.47
C ALA A 207 -21.67 18.19 -13.37
N LYS A 208 -22.19 18.25 -12.15
CA LYS A 208 -23.57 18.71 -11.93
C LYS A 208 -23.57 20.21 -12.24
N GLN A 209 -24.20 20.61 -13.34
CA GLN A 209 -24.59 22.00 -13.54
C GLN A 209 -25.59 22.34 -12.43
N ALA A 210 -25.20 23.27 -11.56
CA ALA A 210 -26.07 23.84 -10.54
C ALA A 210 -27.03 24.85 -11.19
#